data_AF-A0A934AEW1-F1
#
_entry.id   AF-A0A934AEW1-F1
#
_cell.length_a   1.000
_cell.length_b   1.000
_cell.length_c   1.000
_cell.angle_alpha   90.00
_cell.angle_beta   90.00
_cell.angle_gamma   90.00
#
_symmetry.space_group_name_H-M   'P 1'
#
loop_
_entity.id
_entity.type
_entity.pdbx_description
1 polymer ?
#
loop_
_entity_poly.entity_id
_entity_poly.type
_entity_poly.pdbx_seq_one_letter_code
_entity_poly.pdbx_strand_id
1 'polypeptide(L)'
;MMQTLVKTTVLLPAHLLQKAKLRAVHEKTTVAAMIRESLADRLAPSSINAHTVVSDPLRHLGVFTCGIQTPYAKRSDLYEEHV
;
A
#
# COMPACT_ATOMS: atom_id res chain seq x y z
N MET A 1 -21.56 -25.41 0.61
CA MET A 1 -21.95 -24.44 -0.44
C MET A 1 -21.16 -24.76 -1.69
N MET A 2 -21.81 -24.99 -2.84
CA MET A 2 -21.12 -25.19 -4.12
C MET A 2 -20.38 -23.88 -4.48
N GLN A 3 -19.06 -23.93 -4.62
CA GLN A 3 -18.29 -22.80 -5.11
C GLN A 3 -18.60 -22.62 -6.60
N THR A 4 -19.32 -21.56 -6.94
CA THR A 4 -19.60 -21.19 -8.33
C THR A 4 -18.32 -20.61 -8.94
N LEU A 5 -17.66 -21.38 -9.81
CA LEU A 5 -16.48 -20.91 -10.53
C LEU A 5 -16.92 -20.13 -11.77
N VAL A 6 -16.61 -18.84 -11.82
CA VAL A 6 -16.92 -17.98 -12.98
C VAL A 6 -15.64 -17.79 -13.80
N LYS A 7 -15.70 -18.10 -15.10
CA LYS A 7 -14.61 -17.85 -16.04
C LYS A 7 -14.76 -16.44 -16.61
N THR A 8 -13.77 -15.60 -16.40
CA THR A 8 -13.72 -14.23 -16.90
C THR A 8 -12.50 -14.02 -17.79
N THR A 9 -12.61 -13.12 -18.75
CA THR A 9 -11.53 -12.69 -19.64
C THR A 9 -11.26 -11.22 -19.42
N VAL A 10 -9.98 -10.86 -19.27
CA VAL A 10 -9.53 -9.48 -19.04
C VAL A 10 -8.41 -9.18 -20.02
N LEU A 11 -8.48 -8.02 -20.66
CA LEU A 11 -7.44 -7.52 -21.55
C LEU A 11 -6.38 -6.78 -20.73
N LEU A 12 -5.13 -7.24 -20.83
CA LEU A 12 -3.99 -6.65 -20.13
C LEU A 12 -2.87 -6.32 -21.12
N PRO A 13 -2.09 -5.26 -20.87
CA PRO A 13 -0.87 -4.98 -21.62
C PRO A 13 0.09 -6.18 -21.61
N ALA A 14 0.71 -6.46 -22.76
CA ALA A 14 1.54 -7.66 -22.96
C ALA A 14 2.71 -7.77 -21.96
N HIS A 15 3.34 -6.65 -21.62
CA HIS A 15 4.47 -6.61 -20.68
C HIS A 15 4.06 -7.02 -19.26
N LEU A 16 2.88 -6.59 -18.78
CA LEU A 16 2.36 -6.98 -17.46
C LEU A 16 2.00 -8.47 -17.43
N LEU A 17 1.40 -8.96 -18.52
CA LEU A 17 1.03 -10.36 -18.66
C LEU A 17 2.28 -11.26 -18.66
N GLN A 18 3.35 -10.86 -19.35
CA GLN A 18 4.61 -11.60 -19.34
C GLN A 18 5.23 -11.65 -17.95
N LYS A 19 5.28 -10.52 -17.24
CA LYS A 19 5.77 -10.45 -15.85
C LYS A 19 4.96 -11.34 -14.92
N ALA A 20 3.64 -11.33 -15.03
CA ALA A 20 2.74 -12.17 -14.24
C ALA A 20 2.96 -13.67 -14.51
N LYS A 21 3.17 -14.06 -15.77
CA LYS A 21 3.47 -15.46 -16.14
C LYS A 21 4.80 -15.92 -15.55
N LEU A 22 5.86 -15.12 -15.66
CA LEU A 22 7.16 -15.45 -15.09
C LEU A 22 7.09 -15.65 -13.56
N ARG A 23 6.33 -14.78 -12.89
CA ARG A 23 6.09 -14.89 -11.44
C ARG A 23 5.32 -16.16 -11.08
N ALA A 24 4.27 -16.49 -11.81
CA ALA A 24 3.50 -17.72 -11.60
C ALA A 24 4.36 -18.99 -11.76
N VAL A 25 5.26 -19.01 -12.76
CA VAL A 25 6.22 -20.10 -12.94
C VAL A 25 7.17 -20.22 -11.74
N HIS A 26 7.69 -19.09 -11.25
CA HIS A 26 8.58 -19.06 -10.10
C HIS A 26 7.91 -19.60 -8.83
N GLU A 27 6.67 -19.19 -8.58
CA GLU A 27 5.88 -19.60 -7.41
C GLU A 27 5.28 -21.02 -7.57
N LYS A 28 5.48 -21.70 -8.71
CA LYS A 28 4.89 -23.00 -9.07
C LYS A 28 3.35 -23.00 -8.99
N THR A 29 2.73 -21.86 -9.27
CA THR A 29 1.28 -21.67 -9.26
C THR A 29 0.76 -21.27 -10.63
N THR A 30 -0.56 -21.13 -10.76
CA THR A 30 -1.18 -20.60 -11.98
C THR A 30 -1.48 -19.12 -11.83
N VAL A 31 -1.46 -18.37 -12.94
CA VAL A 31 -1.82 -16.94 -12.95
C VAL A 31 -3.21 -16.71 -12.35
N ALA A 32 -4.16 -17.62 -12.61
CA ALA A 32 -5.51 -17.55 -12.05
C ALA A 32 -5.55 -17.78 -10.53
N ALA A 33 -4.69 -18.65 -9.98
CA ALA A 33 -4.57 -18.83 -8.53
C ALA A 33 -4.02 -17.56 -7.86
N MET A 34 -2.92 -17.03 -8.39
CA MET A 34 -2.30 -15.79 -7.90
C MET A 34 -3.27 -14.59 -7.94
N ILE A 35 -4.08 -14.47 -9.01
CA ILE A 35 -5.11 -13.42 -9.08
C ILE A 35 -6.18 -13.62 -8.01
N ARG A 36 -6.66 -14.86 -7.80
CA ARG A 36 -7.67 -15.13 -6.78
C ARG A 36 -7.17 -14.84 -5.38
N GLU A 37 -5.93 -15.21 -5.06
CA GLU A 37 -5.29 -14.89 -3.77
C GLU A 37 -5.19 -13.38 -3.57
N SER A 38 -4.67 -12.66 -4.57
CA SER A 38 -4.57 -11.19 -4.48
C SER A 38 -5.94 -10.50 -4.37
N LEU A 39 -6.97 -11.04 -5.00
CA LEU A 39 -8.34 -10.53 -4.87
C LEU A 39 -8.93 -10.85 -3.49
N ALA A 40 -8.66 -12.04 -2.94
CA ALA A 40 -9.10 -12.41 -1.60
C ALA A 40 -8.48 -11.49 -0.54
N ASP A 41 -7.19 -11.16 -0.66
CA ASP A 41 -6.51 -10.22 0.23
C ASP A 41 -7.14 -8.82 0.18
N ARG A 42 -7.55 -8.36 -1.00
CA ARG A 42 -8.19 -7.05 -1.20
C ARG A 42 -9.64 -7.00 -0.73
N LEU A 43 -10.36 -8.13 -0.81
CA LEU A 43 -11.74 -8.26 -0.37
C LEU A 43 -11.85 -8.58 1.13
N ALA A 44 -10.74 -8.90 1.80
CA ALA A 44 -10.72 -9.10 3.24
C ALA A 44 -11.23 -7.84 3.95
N PRO A 45 -12.22 -7.96 4.86
CA PRO A 45 -12.93 -6.83 5.48
C PRO A 45 -12.05 -5.93 6.36
N SER A 46 -10.81 -6.32 6.60
CA SER A 46 -9.80 -5.57 7.34
C SER A 46 -9.14 -4.43 6.54
N SER A 47 -9.28 -4.37 5.22
CA SER A 47 -8.68 -3.28 4.41
C SER A 47 -9.64 -2.12 4.07
N ILE A 48 -10.95 -2.32 4.22
CA ILE A 48 -11.97 -1.32 3.86
C ILE A 48 -12.28 -0.35 5.01
N ASN A 49 -11.95 -0.71 6.26
CA ASN A 49 -12.32 0.07 7.46
C ASN A 49 -11.17 0.80 8.18
N ALA A 50 -10.00 0.97 7.55
CA ALA A 50 -8.84 1.64 8.18
C ALA A 50 -8.65 3.13 7.82
N HIS A 51 -9.68 3.79 7.28
CA HIS A 51 -9.69 5.26 7.11
C HIS A 51 -10.71 5.94 8.04
N THR A 52 -10.68 5.58 9.31
CA THR A 52 -11.10 6.50 10.38
C THR A 52 -9.90 6.79 11.28
N VAL A 53 -8.89 7.44 10.71
CA VAL A 53 -7.99 8.24 11.53
C VAL A 53 -8.50 9.67 11.40
N VAL A 54 -9.35 10.07 12.35
CA VAL A 54 -9.49 11.49 12.69
C VAL A 54 -8.15 11.88 13.33
N SER A 55 -7.11 12.05 12.51
CA SER A 55 -5.89 12.71 12.95
C SER A 55 -6.16 14.19 12.76
N ASP A 56 -6.24 14.90 13.88
CA ASP A 56 -6.24 16.35 13.96
C ASP A 56 -5.48 17.00 12.78
N PRO A 57 -6.12 17.80 11.91
CA PRO A 57 -5.47 18.39 10.74
C PRO A 57 -4.26 19.26 11.11
N LEU A 58 -4.18 19.69 12.37
CA LEU A 58 -3.05 20.42 12.95
C LEU A 58 -1.77 19.59 13.08
N ARG A 59 -1.84 18.25 13.09
CA ARG A 59 -0.65 17.38 13.12
C ARG A 59 0.12 17.38 11.78
N HIS A 60 -0.56 17.66 10.67
CA HIS A 60 0.03 17.63 9.33
C HIS A 60 0.55 18.99 8.85
N LEU A 61 0.18 20.08 9.52
CA LEU A 61 0.72 21.43 9.22
C LEU A 61 2.19 21.59 9.62
N GLY A 62 2.73 20.70 10.47
CA GLY A 62 4.13 20.74 10.91
C GLY A 62 5.14 20.06 9.99
N VAL A 63 4.70 19.35 8.93
CA VAL A 63 5.60 18.53 8.09
C VAL A 63 5.46 18.88 6.61
N PHE A 64 5.69 20.15 6.30
CA PHE A 64 6.13 20.57 4.96
C PHE A 64 7.63 20.89 5.03
N THR A 65 8.47 19.87 5.10
CA THR A 65 9.93 20.02 4.92
C THR A 65 10.27 19.94 3.44
N CYS A 66 9.92 20.99 2.70
CA CYS A 66 10.51 21.21 1.39
C CYS A 66 11.88 21.88 1.60
N GLY A 67 12.96 21.09 1.56
CA GLY A 67 14.31 21.57 1.28
C GLY A 67 15.09 22.29 2.39
N ILE A 68 14.65 22.27 3.65
CA ILE A 68 15.44 22.81 4.76
C ILE A 68 15.86 21.66 5.68
N GLN A 69 17.16 21.41 5.80
CA GLN A 69 17.72 20.59 6.87
C GLN A 69 17.42 21.29 8.19
N THR A 70 16.44 20.80 8.94
CA THR A 70 16.13 21.33 10.26
C THR A 70 17.32 21.05 11.19
N PRO A 71 18.01 22.09 11.71
CA PRO A 71 19.23 21.88 12.48
C PRO A 71 19.01 21.22 13.85
N TYR A 72 17.77 21.17 14.35
CA TYR A 72 17.45 20.64 15.67
C TYR A 72 16.34 19.59 15.63
N ALA A 73 16.53 18.50 16.36
CA ALA A 73 15.62 17.34 16.37
C ALA A 73 14.45 17.51 17.35
N LYS A 74 14.61 18.30 18.42
CA LYS A 74 13.57 18.60 19.40
C LYS A 74 13.46 20.09 19.67
N ARG A 75 12.26 20.53 20.05
CA ARG A 75 11.96 21.95 20.32
C ARG A 75 12.64 22.47 21.59
N SER A 76 13.04 21.59 22.50
CA SER A 76 13.85 21.90 23.69
C SER A 76 15.21 22.47 23.31
N ASP A 77 15.79 21.96 22.23
CA ASP A 77 17.17 22.24 21.83
C ASP A 77 17.33 23.69 21.34
N LEU A 78 16.22 24.34 20.95
CA LEU A 78 16.18 25.77 20.60
C LEU A 78 16.37 26.71 21.80
N TYR A 79 16.06 26.26 23.01
CA TYR A 79 16.09 27.12 24.20
C TYR A 79 17.40 26.98 25.00
N GLU A 80 18.16 25.90 24.79
CA GLU A 80 19.46 25.70 25.44
C GLU A 80 20.55 26.65 24.89
N GLU A 81 20.41 27.14 23.66
CA GLU A 81 21.37 28.10 23.06
C GLU A 81 21.26 29.52 23.62
N HIS A 82 20.24 29.83 24.43
CA HIS A 82 19.95 31.18 24.93
C HIS A 82 19.87 31.28 26.46
N VAL A 83 20.45 30.30 27.18
CA VAL A 83 20.64 30.34 28.64
C VAL A 83 22.12 30.42 28.98
#